data_AF-A0A2D0KZB4-F1
#
_entry.id   AF-A0A2D0KZB4-F1
#
_cell.length_a   1.000
_cell.length_b   1.000
_cell.length_c   1.000
_cell.angle_alpha   90.00
_cell.angle_beta   90.00
_cell.angle_gamma   90.00
#
_symmetry.space_group_name_H-M   'P 1'
#
loop_
_entity.id
_entity.type
_entity.pdbx_description
1 polymer ?
#
loop_
_entity_poly.entity_id
_entity_poly.type
_entity_poly.pdbx_seq_one_letter_code
_entity_poly.pdbx_strand_id
1 'polypeptide(L)'
;MKKSIILGIIISLFSAYSFTSEREIPLDIQEYIDSIETCQHFSNEWDNSLPEDRKKEIEEGSAEYCKKAKILHNKLKNKYKDDIHKIKILDEYDMSVQIGL
;
A
#
# COMPACT_ATOMS: atom_id res chain seq x y z
N MET A 1 11.82 47.98 -25.78
CA MET A 1 10.89 46.87 -26.08
C MET A 1 11.58 45.53 -26.39
N LYS A 2 12.82 45.50 -26.92
CA LYS A 2 13.52 44.24 -27.26
C LYS A 2 14.21 43.54 -26.07
N LYS A 3 14.63 44.30 -25.04
CA LYS A 3 15.37 43.78 -23.87
C LYS A 3 14.47 43.13 -22.80
N SER A 4 13.20 43.54 -22.71
CA SER A 4 12.24 42.97 -21.74
C SER A 4 11.67 41.61 -22.16
N ILE A 5 11.69 41.28 -23.45
CA ILE A 5 11.18 39.99 -23.96
C ILE A 5 12.16 38.86 -23.65
N ILE A 6 13.47 39.15 -23.64
CA ILE A 6 14.52 38.15 -23.36
C ILE A 6 14.54 37.76 -21.87
N LEU A 7 14.14 38.66 -20.96
CA LEU A 7 14.12 38.38 -19.51
C LEU A 7 12.98 37.43 -19.11
N GLY A 8 11.87 37.40 -19.86
CA GLY A 8 10.74 36.51 -19.59
C GLY A 8 10.97 35.05 -20.00
N ILE A 9 11.84 34.81 -20.98
CA ILE A 9 12.13 33.47 -21.53
C ILE A 9 13.08 32.68 -20.60
N ILE A 10 13.92 33.37 -19.83
CA ILE A 10 14.88 32.71 -18.92
C ILE A 10 14.19 32.19 -17.65
N ILE A 11 13.07 32.79 -17.24
CA ILE A 11 12.33 32.43 -16.01
C ILE A 11 11.46 31.17 -16.22
N SER A 12 11.06 30.86 -17.46
CA SER A 12 10.21 29.69 -17.76
C SER A 12 10.95 28.35 -17.81
N LEU A 13 12.28 28.33 -17.63
CA LEU A 13 13.09 27.10 -17.68
C LEU A 13 13.41 26.51 -16.30
N PHE A 14 12.93 27.10 -15.21
CA PHE A 14 13.24 26.66 -13.85
C PHE A 14 12.14 25.84 -13.15
N SER A 15 10.97 25.60 -13.78
CA SER A 15 9.81 25.03 -13.10
C SER A 15 9.58 23.52 -13.31
N ALA A 16 10.58 22.75 -13.72
CA ALA A 16 10.43 21.31 -13.95
C ALA A 16 11.52 20.47 -13.26
N TYR A 17 11.85 20.80 -12.01
CA TYR A 17 12.42 19.82 -11.10
C TYR A 17 11.31 19.30 -10.19
N SER A 18 10.43 18.48 -10.74
CA SER A 18 9.66 17.55 -9.92
C SER A 18 10.64 16.48 -9.45
N PHE A 19 11.36 16.74 -8.36
CA PHE A 19 11.93 15.66 -7.56
C PHE A 19 10.75 14.92 -6.96
N THR A 20 10.20 13.95 -7.69
CA THR A 20 9.41 12.91 -7.04
C THR A 20 10.44 12.09 -6.27
N SER A 21 10.61 12.38 -4.97
CA SER A 21 11.14 11.36 -4.09
C SER A 21 9.98 10.38 -3.89
N GLU A 22 9.79 9.50 -4.88
CA GLU A 22 9.22 8.19 -4.57
C GLU A 22 10.16 7.62 -3.52
N ARG A 23 9.80 7.83 -2.25
CA ARG A 23 10.43 7.14 -1.15
C ARG A 23 10.04 5.69 -1.38
N GLU A 24 10.95 4.98 -2.04
CA GLU A 24 10.82 3.58 -2.37
C GLU A 24 10.23 2.85 -1.15
N ILE A 25 9.07 2.23 -1.36
CA ILE A 25 8.38 1.52 -0.29
C ILE A 25 9.35 0.43 0.19
N PRO A 26 9.71 0.41 1.49
CA PRO A 26 10.56 -0.64 2.01
C PRO A 26 10.00 -2.03 1.68
N LEU A 27 10.86 -2.96 1.27
CA LEU A 27 10.44 -4.30 0.86
C LEU A 27 9.57 -5.03 1.89
N ASP A 28 9.80 -4.79 3.19
CA ASP A 28 8.99 -5.40 4.25
C ASP A 28 7.62 -4.76 4.40
N ILE A 29 7.47 -3.47 4.06
CA ILE A 29 6.16 -2.82 3.91
C ILE A 29 5.47 -3.32 2.64
N GLN A 30 6.18 -3.50 1.53
CA GLN A 30 5.60 -4.10 0.32
C GLN A 30 5.10 -5.53 0.58
N GLU A 31 5.87 -6.36 1.30
CA GLU A 31 5.44 -7.71 1.67
C GLU A 31 4.16 -7.69 2.53
N TYR A 32 4.01 -6.69 3.40
CA TYR A 32 2.79 -6.49 4.16
C TYR A 32 1.61 -6.15 3.24
N ILE A 33 1.80 -5.20 2.32
CA ILE A 33 0.79 -4.78 1.33
C ILE A 33 0.34 -5.99 0.49
N ASP A 34 1.28 -6.74 -0.07
CA ASP A 34 0.97 -7.92 -0.88
C ASP A 34 0.17 -8.97 -0.07
N SER A 35 0.54 -9.17 1.20
CA SER A 35 -0.14 -10.12 2.09
C SER A 35 -1.57 -9.69 2.41
N ILE A 36 -1.81 -8.40 2.65
CA ILE A 36 -3.15 -7.90 2.99
C ILE A 36 -4.05 -7.81 1.76
N GLU A 37 -3.53 -7.41 0.60
CA GLU A 37 -4.27 -7.42 -0.65
C GLU A 37 -4.69 -8.85 -1.04
N THR A 38 -3.79 -9.82 -0.87
CA THR A 38 -4.12 -11.23 -1.14
C THR A 38 -5.18 -11.77 -0.17
N CYS A 39 -5.08 -11.41 1.12
CA CYS A 39 -6.12 -11.72 2.12
C CYS A 39 -7.50 -11.17 1.71
N GLN A 40 -7.54 -9.92 1.24
CA GLN A 40 -8.77 -9.27 0.79
C GLN A 40 -9.31 -9.90 -0.49
N HIS A 41 -8.43 -10.25 -1.42
CA HIS A 41 -8.80 -10.95 -2.64
C HIS A 41 -9.57 -12.24 -2.32
N PHE A 42 -9.02 -13.11 -1.48
CA PHE A 42 -9.73 -14.33 -1.05
C PHE A 42 -11.05 -14.02 -0.32
N SER A 43 -11.06 -13.04 0.57
CA SER A 43 -12.27 -12.67 1.32
C SER A 43 -13.39 -12.18 0.40
N ASN A 44 -13.05 -11.46 -0.66
CA ASN A 44 -13.99 -10.93 -1.65
C ASN A 44 -14.50 -12.00 -2.63
N GLU A 45 -13.81 -13.14 -2.75
CA GLU A 45 -14.25 -14.26 -3.58
C GLU A 45 -15.27 -15.16 -2.88
N TRP A 46 -15.44 -15.06 -1.56
CA TRP A 46 -16.32 -15.97 -0.83
C TRP A 46 -17.78 -15.85 -1.25
N ASP A 47 -18.34 -16.96 -1.72
CA ASP A 47 -19.76 -17.11 -2.05
C ASP A 47 -20.25 -18.51 -1.62
N ASN A 48 -21.41 -18.58 -0.96
CA ASN A 48 -22.01 -19.82 -0.47
C ASN A 48 -22.39 -20.80 -1.61
N SER A 49 -22.54 -20.32 -2.83
CA SER A 49 -22.84 -21.10 -4.03
C SER A 49 -21.60 -21.77 -4.65
N LEU A 50 -20.40 -21.45 -4.18
CA LEU A 50 -19.17 -22.03 -4.70
C LEU A 50 -19.08 -23.54 -4.46
N PRO A 51 -18.44 -24.27 -5.39
CA PRO A 51 -17.96 -25.63 -5.15
C PRO A 51 -17.10 -25.74 -3.88
N GLU A 52 -17.16 -26.89 -3.22
CA GLU A 52 -16.50 -27.11 -1.93
C GLU A 52 -14.97 -27.00 -2.00
N ASP A 53 -14.38 -27.43 -3.12
CA ASP A 53 -12.95 -27.27 -3.40
C ASP A 53 -12.54 -25.80 -3.49
N ARG A 54 -13.35 -24.95 -4.15
CA ARG A 54 -13.11 -23.50 -4.19
C ARG A 54 -13.27 -22.83 -2.84
N LYS A 55 -14.26 -23.24 -2.04
CA LYS A 55 -14.41 -22.75 -0.67
C LYS A 55 -13.20 -23.07 0.18
N LYS A 56 -12.73 -24.31 0.11
CA LYS A 56 -11.55 -24.76 0.84
C LYS A 56 -10.29 -23.98 0.43
N GLU A 57 -10.09 -23.74 -0.87
CA GLU A 57 -8.97 -22.94 -1.37
C GLU A 57 -9.02 -21.50 -0.80
N ILE A 58 -10.20 -20.87 -0.82
CA ILE A 58 -10.40 -19.53 -0.29
C ILE A 58 -10.16 -19.48 1.23
N GLU A 59 -10.65 -20.47 1.97
CA GLU A 59 -10.43 -20.58 3.42
C GLU A 59 -8.96 -20.74 3.77
N GLU A 60 -8.25 -21.65 3.10
CA GLU A 60 -6.83 -21.90 3.32
C GLU A 60 -5.99 -20.67 2.95
N GLY A 61 -6.26 -20.06 1.79
CA GLY A 61 -5.59 -18.85 1.33
C GLY A 61 -5.84 -17.66 2.26
N SER A 62 -7.09 -17.42 2.64
CA SER A 62 -7.43 -16.36 3.61
C SER A 62 -6.73 -16.60 4.95
N ALA A 63 -6.77 -17.82 5.49
CA ALA A 63 -6.11 -18.16 6.74
C ALA A 63 -4.59 -17.94 6.70
N GLU A 64 -3.94 -18.24 5.57
CA GLU A 64 -2.51 -18.00 5.39
C GLU A 64 -2.18 -16.50 5.30
N TYR A 65 -2.77 -15.80 4.32
CA TYR A 65 -2.37 -14.44 3.98
C TYR A 65 -2.85 -13.42 5.02
N CYS A 66 -4.06 -13.58 5.57
CA CYS A 66 -4.54 -12.69 6.62
C CYS A 66 -3.72 -12.85 7.91
N LYS A 67 -3.33 -14.08 8.26
CA LYS A 67 -2.43 -14.33 9.41
C LYS A 67 -1.05 -13.72 9.18
N LYS A 68 -0.49 -13.89 7.99
CA LYS A 68 0.80 -13.29 7.60
C LYS A 68 0.74 -11.76 7.68
N ALA A 69 -0.29 -11.14 7.10
CA ALA A 69 -0.52 -9.70 7.15
C ALA A 69 -0.58 -9.19 8.59
N LYS A 70 -1.33 -9.86 9.48
CA LYS A 70 -1.42 -9.49 10.90
C LYS A 70 -0.07 -9.52 11.62
N ILE A 71 0.74 -10.55 11.37
CA ILE A 71 2.07 -10.69 11.97
C ILE A 71 2.99 -9.58 11.46
N LEU A 72 3.00 -9.32 10.14
CA LEU A 72 3.81 -8.27 9.52
C LEU A 72 3.41 -6.89 10.04
N HIS A 73 2.11 -6.57 10.08
CA HIS A 73 1.61 -5.30 10.58
C HIS A 73 2.13 -4.99 11.99
N ASN A 74 1.98 -5.93 12.92
CA ASN A 74 2.46 -5.77 14.30
C ASN A 74 3.98 -5.58 14.37
N LYS A 75 4.73 -6.37 13.58
CA LYS A 75 6.19 -6.27 13.51
C LYS A 75 6.63 -4.91 12.96
N LEU A 76 5.98 -4.44 11.90
CA LEU A 76 6.32 -3.19 11.21
C LEU A 76 5.90 -1.96 12.00
N LYS A 77 4.75 -1.99 12.70
CA LYS A 77 4.36 -0.93 13.64
C LYS A 77 5.41 -0.72 14.73
N ASN A 78 5.96 -1.81 15.26
CA ASN A 78 7.05 -1.72 16.23
C ASN A 78 8.37 -1.25 15.61
N LYS A 79 8.71 -1.73 14.40
CA LYS A 79 9.95 -1.37 13.68
C LYS A 79 9.98 0.10 13.30
N TYR A 80 8.86 0.65 12.86
CA TYR A 80 8.72 2.00 12.31
C TYR A 80 7.95 2.95 13.22
N LYS A 81 7.82 2.64 14.51
CA LYS A 81 7.04 3.41 15.50
C LYS A 81 7.36 4.92 15.54
N ASP A 82 8.59 5.30 15.21
CA ASP A 82 9.07 6.69 15.21
C ASP A 82 9.05 7.34 13.81
N ASP A 83 8.68 6.58 12.77
CA ASP A 83 8.54 7.04 11.38
C ASP A 83 7.06 7.20 11.02
N ILE A 84 6.56 8.41 11.23
CA ILE A 84 5.14 8.77 11.00
C ILE A 84 4.68 8.44 9.57
N HIS A 85 5.56 8.57 8.57
CA HIS A 85 5.18 8.31 7.19
C HIS A 85 4.97 6.82 6.95
N LYS A 86 5.85 5.97 7.48
CA LYS A 86 5.67 4.51 7.35
C LYS A 86 4.51 4.00 8.18
N ILE A 87 4.26 4.57 9.36
CA ILE A 87 3.07 4.24 10.16
C ILE A 87 1.79 4.58 9.39
N LYS A 88 1.72 5.74 8.72
CA LYS A 88 0.58 6.07 7.85
C LYS A 88 0.37 5.06 6.74
N ILE A 89 1.44 4.60 6.07
CA ILE A 89 1.31 3.55 5.05
C ILE A 89 0.77 2.27 5.68
N LEU A 90 1.26 1.85 6.86
CA LEU A 90 0.74 0.65 7.52
C LEU A 90 -0.74 0.78 7.91
N ASP A 91 -1.15 1.96 8.36
CA ASP A 91 -2.53 2.27 8.77
C ASP A 91 -3.50 2.41 7.58
N GLU A 92 -3.03 2.87 6.41
CA GLU A 92 -3.83 2.94 5.17
C GLU A 92 -4.35 1.56 4.72
N TYR A 93 -3.59 0.51 5.01
CA TYR A 93 -3.95 -0.88 4.72
C TYR A 93 -4.40 -1.65 5.96
N ASP A 94 -4.73 -0.98 7.07
CA ASP A 94 -5.14 -1.68 8.30
C ASP A 94 -6.43 -2.47 8.06
N MET A 95 -6.37 -3.75 8.40
CA MET A 95 -7.45 -4.74 8.25
C MET A 95 -8.78 -4.28 8.84
N SER A 96 -8.77 -3.45 9.89
CA SER A 96 -9.97 -2.96 10.56
C SER A 96 -10.91 -2.15 9.66
N VAL A 97 -10.42 -1.62 8.54
CA VAL A 97 -11.21 -0.76 7.64
C VAL A 97 -11.88 -1.54 6.50
N GLN A 98 -11.35 -2.70 6.10
CA GLN A 98 -11.73 -3.34 4.82
C GLN A 98 -12.51 -4.65 4.95
N ILE A 99 -12.56 -5.29 6.13
CA ILE A 99 -13.35 -6.53 6.36
C ILE A 99 -14.75 -6.29 6.96
N GLY A 100 -15.16 -5.04 7.20
CA GLY A 100 -16.51 -4.75 7.71
C GLY A 100 -16.85 -5.51 9.00
N LEU A 101 -15.89 -5.56 9.94
CA LEU A 101 -16.11 -6.01 11.33
C LEU A 101 -16.34 -4.80 12.23
#